data_AF-A0A950Q6V9-F1
#
_entry.id   AF-A0A950Q6V9-F1
#
_cell.length_a   1.000
_cell.length_b   1.000
_cell.length_c   1.000
_cell.angle_alpha   90.00
_cell.angle_beta   90.00
_cell.angle_gamma   90.00
#
_symmetry.space_group_name_H-M   'P 1'
#
loop_
_entity.id
_entity.type
_entity.pdbx_description
1 polymer ?
#
loop_
_entity_poly.entity_id
_entity_poly.type
_entity_poly.pdbx_seq_one_letter_code
_entity_poly.pdbx_strand_id
1 'polypeptide(L)' 'MCERCGRALEGADDARACSYECTFCVECSRAMELRCPNCGGELKTIPTSR' A
#
# COMPACT_ATOMS: atom_id res chain seq x y z
N MET A 1 1.26 5.41 6.78
CA MET A 1 1.94 4.27 7.46
C MET A 1 1.54 2.99 6.73
N CYS A 2 2.44 2.03 6.56
CA CYS A 2 2.11 0.72 5.99
C CYS A 2 1.29 -0.11 6.99
N GLU A 3 0.10 -0.56 6.62
CA GLU A 3 -0.78 -1.34 7.51
C GLU A 3 -0.26 -2.74 7.84
N ARG A 4 0.71 -3.26 7.07
CA ARG A 4 1.32 -4.58 7.33
C ARG A 4 2.51 -4.52 8.28
N CYS A 5 3.42 -3.56 8.09
CA CYS A 5 4.69 -3.52 8.82
C CYS A 5 4.89 -2.25 9.66
N GLY A 6 3.94 -1.31 9.64
CA GLY A 6 4.01 -0.09 10.44
C GLY A 6 5.03 0.94 9.98
N ARG A 7 5.78 0.71 8.88
CA ARG A 7 6.75 1.71 8.40
C ARG A 7 6.06 2.99 7.94
N ALA A 8 6.70 4.13 8.17
CA ALA A 8 6.31 5.38 7.55
C ALA A 8 6.45 5.27 6.01
N LEU A 9 5.50 5.86 5.30
CA LEU A 9 5.49 5.95 3.84
C LEU A 9 5.84 7.39 3.49
N GLU A 10 7.11 7.74 3.65
CA GLU A 10 7.59 9.10 3.38
C GLU A 10 7.99 9.18 1.90
N GLY A 11 7.13 9.81 1.10
CA GLY A 11 7.33 9.98 -0.34
C GLY A 11 6.19 9.39 -1.16
N ALA A 12 5.79 10.10 -2.22
CA ALA A 12 4.64 9.77 -3.04
C ALA A 12 4.80 8.48 -3.86
N ASP A 13 6.03 7.98 -4.03
CA ASP A 13 6.34 6.87 -4.93
C ASP A 13 6.33 5.49 -4.25
N ASP A 14 6.31 5.46 -2.91
CA ASP A 14 6.50 4.23 -2.13
C ASP A 14 5.21 3.63 -1.57
N ALA A 15 4.07 4.31 -1.76
CA ALA A 15 2.78 3.87 -1.28
C ALA A 15 1.96 3.16 -2.35
N ARG A 16 1.34 2.05 -1.95
CA ARG A 16 0.34 1.34 -2.72
C ARG A 16 -0.96 1.27 -1.94
N ALA A 17 -2.08 1.51 -2.60
CA ALA A 17 -3.38 1.38 -1.98
C ALA A 17 -4.40 0.65 -2.85
N CYS A 18 -5.43 0.10 -2.20
CA CYS A 18 -6.59 -0.47 -2.86
C CYS A 18 -7.76 0.53 -2.91
N SER A 19 -8.86 0.16 -3.57
CA SER A 19 -10.08 0.98 -3.64
C SER A 19 -10.76 1.28 -2.30
N TYR A 20 -10.37 0.57 -1.24
CA TYR A 20 -10.84 0.77 0.14
C TYR A 20 -9.81 1.53 0.98
N GLU A 21 -8.82 2.16 0.34
CA GLU A 21 -7.82 3.03 0.97
C GLU A 21 -6.88 2.32 1.97
N CYS A 22 -6.84 0.98 1.96
CA CYS A 22 -5.81 0.26 2.70
C CYS A 22 -4.44 0.56 2.10
N THR A 23 -3.47 1.00 2.90
CA THR A 23 -2.18 1.51 2.39
C THR A 23 -0.99 0.65 2.83
N PHE A 24 -0.13 0.29 1.88
CA PHE A 24 1.03 -0.57 2.08
C PHE A 24 2.28 -0.02 1.39
N CYS A 25 3.47 -0.34 1.91
CA CYS A 25 4.73 -0.04 1.21
C CYS A 25 4.89 -0.94 -0.03
N VAL A 26 5.75 -0.52 -0.96
CA VAL A 26 6.11 -1.31 -2.16
C VAL A 26 6.56 -2.73 -1.82
N GLU A 27 7.38 -2.90 -0.78
CA GLU A 27 7.91 -4.22 -0.39
C GLU A 27 6.79 -5.15 0.08
N CYS A 28 5.91 -4.66 0.96
CA CYS A 28 4.78 -5.43 1.44
C CYS A 28 3.83 -5.75 0.29
N SER A 29 3.54 -4.78 -0.57
CA SER A 29 2.64 -4.98 -1.70
C SER A 29 3.16 -6.04 -2.67
N ARG A 30 4.47 -6.06 -2.94
CA ARG A 30 5.11 -7.12 -3.75
C ARG A 30 5.04 -8.48 -3.09
N ALA A 31 5.30 -8.55 -1.78
CA ALA A 31 5.19 -9.80 -1.03
C ALA A 31 3.75 -10.35 -0.95
N MET A 32 2.75 -9.51 -1.20
CA MET A 32 1.33 -9.86 -1.26
C MET A 32 0.81 -9.95 -2.71
N GLU A 33 1.71 -10.05 -3.69
CA GLU A 33 1.37 -10.18 -5.11
C GLU A 33 0.44 -9.07 -5.63
N LEU A 34 0.64 -7.84 -5.11
CA LEU A 34 -0.19 -6.66 -5.38
C LEU A 34 -1.67 -6.89 -5.05
N ARG A 35 -1.96 -7.77 -4.08
CA ARG A 35 -3.29 -8.03 -3.56
C ARG A 35 -3.40 -7.56 -2.11
N CYS A 36 -4.43 -6.77 -1.83
CA CYS A 36 -4.71 -6.32 -0.48
C CYS A 36 -5.19 -7.51 0.38
N PRO A 37 -4.53 -7.82 1.50
CA PRO A 37 -4.93 -8.92 2.38
C PRO A 37 -6.23 -8.62 3.14
N ASN A 38 -6.58 -7.34 3.30
CA ASN A 38 -7.74 -6.91 4.08
C ASN A 38 -9.05 -6.99 3.28
N CYS A 39 -9.02 -6.59 2.00
CA CYS A 39 -10.23 -6.53 1.16
C CYS A 39 -10.18 -7.42 -0.08
N GLY A 40 -9.04 -8.04 -0.38
CA GLY A 40 -8.85 -8.72 -1.66
C GLY A 40 -9.05 -7.74 -2.82
N GLY A 41 -8.49 -6.52 -2.73
CA GLY A 41 -8.45 -5.55 -3.82
C GLY A 41 -7.08 -5.53 -4.50
N GLU A 42 -6.97 -5.00 -5.71
CA GLU A 42 -5.66 -4.75 -6.34
C GLU A 42 -4.98 -3.56 -5.65
N LEU A 43 -3.67 -3.66 -5.40
CA LEU A 43 -2.83 -2.60 -4.84
C LEU A 43 -2.14 -1.83 -5.97
N LYS A 44 -2.51 -0.56 -6.14
CA LYS A 44 -1.99 0.32 -7.20
C LYS A 44 -1.09 1.39 -6.61
N THR A 45 -0.16 1.91 -7.43
CA THR A 45 0.57 3.13 -7.06
C THR A 45 -0.42 4.25 -6.84
N ILE A 46 -0.32 4.92 -5.71
CA ILE A 46 -1.08 6.12 -5.44
C ILE A 46 -0.10 7.26 -5.18
N PRO A 47 -0.38 8.47 -5.68
CA PRO A 47 0.27 9.65 -5.13
C PRO A 47 -0.21 9.78 -3.69
N THR A 48 0.71 9.79 -2.71
CA THR A 48 0.32 10.10 -1.34
C THR A 48 -0.11 11.57 -1.31
N SER A 49 -1.43 11.83 -1.23
CA SER A 49 -1.90 13.14 -0.78
C SER A 49 -1.35 13.34 0.63
N ARG A 50 -0.67 14.47 0.81
CA ARG A 50 -0.13 14.91 2.11
C ARG A 50 -1.23 15.04 3.15
#